data_AF-A0A1S1LUD3-F1
#
_entry.id   AF-A0A1S1LUD3-F1
#
_cell.length_a   1.000
_cell.length_b   1.000
_cell.length_c   1.000
_cell.angle_alpha   90.00
_cell.angle_beta   90.00
_cell.angle_gamma   90.00
#
_symmetry.space_group_name_H-M   'P 1'
#
loop_
_entity.id
_entity.type
_entity.pdbx_description
1 polymer ?
#
loop_
_entity_poly.entity_id
_entity_poly.type
_entity_poly.pdbx_seq_one_letter_code
_entity_poly.pdbx_strand_id
1 'polypeptide(L)'
;MSDTRLAALTARVEYTDPMMRARTAIVGGLVLLGPTLLVVLKLLDAAPTAIIAAGGAALTLAFVLRFFGPAASHRASVRLGVIDDHVVIGDEVIGHQDLVRPLAEVISVEISDTVADRTLVHPGAGVYRVVGSKYLTIGFRSRDADPSVPVQTVEVAANAADPVTEIIIRALHDAAPTDVRSPTEPTLSPTAASPAADERLWGVARQIHDSVLAAYGCYELDPSLFLRYPGVTDVTREPVMDFQIALAEAQALRTDTYPGDPALAGRYRVAVDTLRRTWARCEADGKSAALDDLPPSTRDDLATAGKLLAHAESASYGTEKAAYLRRVQDIVTRLSERGVVHPPRQVTVAIEAAARRALEA
;
A
#
# COMPACT_ATOMS: atom_id res chain seq x y z
N MET A 1 43.40 -5.23 16.47
CA MET A 1 42.52 -6.41 16.51
C MET A 1 41.48 -6.20 15.43
N SER A 2 41.31 -7.21 14.57
CA SER A 2 40.93 -7.07 13.17
C SER A 2 39.61 -6.35 12.91
N ASP A 3 39.73 -5.24 12.19
CA ASP A 3 38.69 -4.40 11.60
C ASP A 3 37.97 -5.20 10.50
N THR A 4 37.04 -6.05 10.93
CA THR A 4 36.20 -6.84 10.03
C THR A 4 35.03 -5.95 9.65
N ARG A 5 35.23 -5.06 8.68
CA ARG A 5 34.13 -4.29 8.09
C ARG A 5 33.01 -5.26 7.76
N LEU A 6 31.86 -5.12 8.41
CA LEU A 6 30.67 -5.91 8.12
C LEU A 6 30.37 -5.72 6.62
N ALA A 7 30.62 -6.78 5.85
CA ALA A 7 30.16 -6.84 4.47
C ALA A 7 28.65 -6.60 4.48
N ALA A 8 28.10 -5.94 3.45
CA ALA A 8 26.68 -5.66 3.35
C ALA A 8 25.86 -6.96 3.48
N LEU A 9 25.22 -7.16 4.63
CA LEU A 9 24.38 -8.32 4.91
C LEU A 9 22.92 -7.86 4.83
N THR A 10 22.10 -8.61 4.12
CA THR A 10 20.67 -8.33 4.01
C THR A 10 19.90 -9.64 4.04
N ALA A 11 19.01 -9.75 5.01
CA ALA A 11 18.02 -10.80 5.13
C ALA A 11 16.66 -10.32 4.57
N ARG A 12 15.89 -11.27 4.04
CA ARG A 12 14.60 -11.03 3.40
C ARG A 12 13.55 -11.98 3.94
N VAL A 13 12.38 -11.43 4.30
CA VAL A 13 11.19 -12.22 4.66
C VAL A 13 10.05 -11.90 3.69
N GLU A 14 9.68 -12.89 2.88
CA GLU A 14 8.64 -12.75 1.85
C GLU A 14 7.23 -12.81 2.45
N TYR A 15 6.28 -12.03 1.91
CA TYR A 15 4.88 -12.18 2.26
C TYR A 15 4.38 -13.56 1.80
N THR A 16 3.98 -14.41 2.75
CA THR A 16 3.30 -15.66 2.43
C THR A 16 1.83 -15.39 2.14
N ASP A 17 1.52 -15.15 0.87
CA ASP A 17 0.15 -14.95 0.41
C ASP A 17 -0.70 -16.23 0.69
N PRO A 18 -1.82 -16.14 1.45
CA PRO A 18 -2.74 -17.26 1.63
C PRO A 18 -3.28 -17.81 0.28
N MET A 19 -3.39 -16.97 -0.74
CA MET A 19 -3.76 -17.38 -2.10
C MET A 19 -2.71 -18.31 -2.73
N MET A 20 -1.42 -18.08 -2.44
CA MET A 20 -0.33 -18.92 -2.95
C MET A 20 -0.29 -20.29 -2.26
N ARG A 21 -0.66 -20.35 -0.97
CA ARG A 21 -0.86 -21.63 -0.25
C ARG A 21 -2.07 -22.39 -0.80
N ALA A 22 -3.21 -21.73 -1.00
CA ALA A 22 -4.40 -22.34 -1.59
C ALA A 22 -4.12 -22.87 -3.02
N ARG A 23 -3.43 -22.07 -3.84
CA ARG A 23 -3.02 -22.45 -5.21
C ARG A 23 -2.08 -23.64 -5.22
N THR A 24 -1.08 -23.66 -4.33
CA THR A 24 -0.16 -24.81 -4.19
C THR A 24 -0.90 -26.06 -3.76
N ALA A 25 -1.87 -25.93 -2.84
CA ALA A 25 -2.72 -27.04 -2.41
C ALA A 25 -3.64 -27.57 -3.54
N ILE A 26 -4.25 -26.67 -4.33
CA ILE A 26 -5.10 -27.04 -5.47
C ILE A 26 -4.29 -27.73 -6.56
N VAL A 27 -3.12 -27.18 -6.91
CA VAL A 27 -2.21 -27.80 -7.90
C VAL A 27 -1.72 -29.16 -7.41
N GLY A 28 -1.30 -29.26 -6.15
CA GLY A 28 -0.91 -30.53 -5.53
C GLY A 28 -2.05 -31.54 -5.55
N GLY A 29 -3.27 -31.11 -5.22
CA GLY A 29 -4.49 -31.92 -5.29
C GLY A 29 -4.78 -32.42 -6.71
N LEU A 30 -4.69 -31.56 -7.73
CA LEU A 30 -4.89 -31.95 -9.13
C LEU A 30 -3.85 -32.98 -9.61
N VAL A 31 -2.59 -32.83 -9.19
CA VAL A 31 -1.49 -33.74 -9.57
C VAL A 31 -1.62 -35.09 -8.86
N LEU A 32 -2.01 -35.11 -7.59
CA LEU A 32 -2.14 -36.35 -6.80
C LEU A 32 -3.46 -37.09 -7.07
N LEU A 33 -4.56 -36.37 -7.26
CA LEU A 33 -5.89 -36.95 -7.47
C LEU A 33 -6.22 -37.24 -8.95
N GLY A 34 -5.50 -36.62 -9.88
CA GLY A 34 -5.64 -36.88 -11.31
C GLY A 34 -5.44 -38.35 -11.68
N PRO A 35 -4.34 -39.01 -11.27
CA PRO A 35 -4.11 -40.43 -11.53
C PRO A 35 -5.18 -41.36 -10.93
N THR A 36 -5.68 -41.05 -9.73
CA THR A 36 -6.74 -41.82 -9.08
C THR A 36 -8.07 -41.70 -9.82
N LEU A 37 -8.41 -40.50 -10.32
CA LEU A 37 -9.58 -40.30 -11.18
C LEU A 37 -9.50 -41.11 -12.48
N LEU A 38 -8.30 -41.22 -13.09
CA LEU A 38 -8.10 -42.03 -14.29
C LEU A 38 -8.31 -43.53 -14.04
N VAL A 39 -7.89 -44.03 -12.87
CA VAL A 39 -8.14 -45.42 -12.45
C VAL A 39 -9.64 -45.68 -12.30
N VAL A 40 -10.37 -44.78 -11.63
CA VAL A 40 -11.83 -44.90 -11.44
C VAL A 40 -12.57 -44.86 -12.79
N LEU A 41 -12.20 -43.94 -13.69
CA LEU A 41 -12.80 -43.86 -15.03
C LEU A 41 -12.55 -45.12 -15.85
N LYS A 42 -11.37 -45.75 -15.69
CA LYS A 42 -11.06 -47.01 -16.34
C LYS A 42 -11.88 -48.18 -15.79
N LEU A 43 -12.11 -48.21 -14.47
CA LEU A 43 -12.98 -49.20 -13.80
C LEU A 43 -14.45 -49.09 -14.20
N LEU A 44 -14.91 -47.89 -14.55
CA LEU A 44 -16.27 -47.62 -15.03
C LEU A 44 -16.44 -47.82 -16.55
N ASP A 45 -15.42 -48.39 -17.21
CA ASP A 45 -15.38 -48.66 -18.65
C ASP A 45 -15.66 -47.42 -19.52
N ALA A 46 -15.20 -46.26 -19.05
CA ALA A 46 -15.35 -45.00 -19.78
C ALA A 46 -14.63 -45.06 -21.13
N ALA A 47 -15.22 -44.41 -22.14
CA ALA A 47 -14.65 -44.34 -23.47
C ALA A 47 -13.21 -43.77 -23.42
N PRO A 48 -12.27 -44.28 -24.24
CA PRO A 48 -10.88 -43.79 -24.25
C PRO A 48 -10.75 -42.29 -24.46
N THR A 49 -11.66 -41.69 -25.23
CA THR A 49 -11.74 -40.25 -25.48
C THR A 49 -12.08 -39.45 -24.22
N ALA A 50 -12.94 -39.97 -23.34
CA ALA A 50 -13.29 -39.33 -22.07
C ALA A 50 -12.12 -39.35 -21.07
N ILE A 51 -11.36 -40.44 -21.04
CA ILE A 51 -10.16 -40.59 -20.21
C ILE A 51 -9.08 -39.58 -20.64
N ILE A 52 -8.82 -39.49 -21.95
CA ILE A 52 -7.84 -38.55 -22.52
C ILE A 52 -8.27 -37.10 -22.27
N ALA A 53 -9.56 -36.78 -22.47
CA ALA A 53 -10.08 -35.44 -22.25
C ALA A 53 -9.99 -35.01 -20.77
N ALA A 54 -10.35 -35.89 -19.83
CA ALA A 54 -10.28 -35.59 -18.39
C ALA A 54 -8.84 -35.40 -17.91
N GLY A 55 -7.92 -36.28 -18.31
CA GLY A 55 -6.49 -36.16 -17.98
C GLY A 55 -5.86 -34.91 -18.60
N GLY A 56 -6.17 -34.63 -19.86
CA GLY A 56 -5.73 -33.42 -20.55
C GLY A 56 -6.24 -32.14 -19.88
N ALA A 57 -7.53 -32.06 -19.59
CA ALA A 57 -8.13 -30.90 -18.93
C ALA A 57 -7.54 -30.66 -17.53
N ALA A 58 -7.30 -31.71 -16.74
CA ALA A 58 -6.67 -31.58 -15.44
C ALA A 58 -5.23 -31.05 -15.55
N LEU A 59 -4.41 -31.61 -16.45
CA LEU A 59 -3.04 -31.15 -16.67
C LEU A 59 -2.99 -29.71 -17.21
N THR A 60 -3.84 -29.38 -18.18
CA THR A 60 -3.94 -28.03 -18.73
C THR A 60 -4.39 -27.04 -17.65
N LEU A 61 -5.37 -27.38 -16.82
CA LEU A 61 -5.83 -26.53 -15.73
C LEU A 61 -4.74 -26.34 -14.66
N ALA A 62 -4.02 -27.40 -14.29
CA ALA A 62 -2.88 -27.31 -13.37
C ALA A 62 -1.76 -26.42 -13.94
N PHE A 63 -1.49 -26.53 -15.25
CA PHE A 63 -0.48 -25.73 -15.95
C PHE A 63 -0.90 -24.25 -16.04
N VAL A 64 -2.13 -23.96 -16.45
CA VAL A 64 -2.69 -22.60 -16.48
C VAL A 64 -2.71 -22.00 -15.09
N LEU A 65 -3.19 -22.75 -14.08
CA LEU A 65 -3.14 -22.32 -12.70
C LEU A 65 -1.71 -22.13 -12.21
N ARG A 66 -0.69 -22.84 -12.69
CA ARG A 66 0.71 -22.67 -12.24
C ARG A 66 1.43 -21.52 -12.93
N PHE A 67 1.19 -21.30 -14.21
CA PHE A 67 1.97 -20.37 -15.05
C PHE A 67 1.23 -19.09 -15.45
N PHE A 68 -0.11 -19.11 -15.53
CA PHE A 68 -0.93 -18.01 -16.02
C PHE A 68 -1.97 -17.49 -15.02
N GLY A 69 -2.03 -18.03 -13.80
CA GLY A 69 -2.77 -17.40 -12.70
C GLY A 69 -2.27 -15.96 -12.49
N PRO A 70 -3.15 -15.02 -12.06
CA PRO A 70 -2.87 -13.59 -12.09
C PRO A 70 -1.47 -13.30 -11.53
N ALA A 71 -0.65 -12.64 -12.34
CA ALA A 71 0.71 -12.20 -12.01
C ALA A 71 0.68 -11.01 -11.01
N ALA A 72 -0.23 -11.05 -10.04
CA ALA A 72 -0.62 -9.90 -9.21
C ALA A 72 -0.24 -10.04 -7.73
N SER A 73 0.71 -10.91 -7.39
CA SER A 73 1.42 -10.77 -6.12
C SER A 73 2.81 -10.26 -6.44
N HIS A 74 2.97 -8.93 -6.50
CA HIS A 74 4.29 -8.34 -6.28
C HIS A 74 4.85 -8.99 -5.02
N ARG A 75 6.06 -9.55 -5.12
CA ARG A 75 6.75 -10.28 -4.05
C ARG A 75 7.20 -9.31 -2.96
N ALA A 76 6.28 -8.55 -2.42
CA ALA A 76 6.62 -7.60 -1.40
C ALA A 76 7.15 -8.39 -0.19
N SER A 77 8.27 -7.91 0.32
CA SER A 77 9.07 -8.58 1.33
C SER A 77 9.63 -7.51 2.25
N VAL A 78 9.84 -7.89 3.49
CA VAL A 78 10.54 -7.06 4.46
C VAL A 78 12.03 -7.35 4.33
N ARG A 79 12.83 -6.29 4.25
CA ARG A 79 14.29 -6.35 4.21
C ARG A 79 14.84 -5.84 5.54
N LEU A 80 15.77 -6.60 6.11
CA LEU A 80 16.57 -6.22 7.26
C LEU A 80 18.03 -6.40 6.88
N GLY A 81 18.86 -5.37 7.01
CA GLY A 81 20.27 -5.46 6.68
C GLY A 81 21.15 -4.61 7.57
N VAL A 82 22.43 -4.94 7.57
CA VAL A 82 23.52 -4.14 8.14
C VAL A 82 24.52 -3.84 7.04
N ILE A 83 24.72 -2.57 6.72
CA ILE A 83 25.57 -2.08 5.64
C ILE A 83 26.40 -0.91 6.18
N ASP A 84 27.72 -0.99 6.11
CA ASP A 84 28.64 0.11 6.48
C ASP A 84 28.29 0.78 7.83
N ASP A 85 28.13 -0.02 8.89
CA ASP A 85 27.71 0.40 10.24
C ASP A 85 26.32 1.05 10.33
N HIS A 86 25.44 0.79 9.36
CA HIS A 86 24.04 1.22 9.40
C HIS A 86 23.11 0.02 9.34
N VAL A 87 22.05 0.08 10.14
CA VAL A 87 20.89 -0.81 10.07
C VAL A 87 19.93 -0.25 9.02
N VAL A 88 19.56 -1.09 8.07
CA VAL A 88 18.63 -0.76 6.98
C VAL A 88 17.39 -1.65 7.12
N ILE A 89 16.22 -1.03 7.25
CA ILE A 89 14.93 -1.73 7.39
C ILE A 89 13.98 -1.17 6.35
N GLY A 90 13.39 -2.02 5.52
CA GLY A 90 12.55 -1.55 4.43
C GLY A 90 11.60 -2.62 3.91
N ASP A 91 10.83 -2.24 2.90
CA ASP A 91 10.08 -3.19 2.09
C ASP A 91 10.40 -3.01 0.60
N GLU A 92 9.78 -3.82 -0.26
CA GLU A 92 9.94 -3.72 -1.72
C GLU A 92 8.80 -2.93 -2.39
N VAL A 93 8.03 -2.16 -1.62
CA VAL A 93 6.92 -1.38 -2.16
C VAL A 93 7.47 -0.07 -2.73
N ILE A 94 7.22 0.16 -4.02
CA ILE A 94 7.65 1.37 -4.72
C ILE A 94 7.09 2.60 -4.00
N GLY A 95 7.97 3.50 -3.55
CA GLY A 95 7.60 4.75 -2.88
C GLY A 95 7.71 4.73 -1.36
N HIS A 96 7.91 3.58 -0.72
CA HIS A 96 8.32 3.54 0.69
C HIS A 96 9.81 3.85 0.82
N GLN A 97 10.16 4.68 1.80
CA GLN A 97 11.56 4.96 2.13
C GLN A 97 12.08 3.92 3.12
N ASP A 98 13.27 3.38 2.84
CA ASP A 98 13.98 2.50 3.77
C ASP A 98 14.38 3.30 5.02
N LEU A 99 14.11 2.75 6.19
CA LEU A 99 14.59 3.26 7.46
C LEU A 99 16.08 2.93 7.58
N VAL A 100 16.91 3.97 7.53
CA VAL A 100 18.35 3.86 7.74
C VAL A 100 18.70 4.49 9.09
N ARG A 101 19.39 3.73 9.95
CA ARG A 101 19.87 4.19 11.26
C ARG A 101 21.30 3.72 11.52
N PRO A 102 22.16 4.53 12.15
CA PRO A 102 23.47 4.06 12.56
C PRO A 102 23.34 2.88 13.54
N LEU A 103 24.20 1.87 13.38
CA LEU A 103 24.28 0.72 14.27
C LEU A 103 24.61 1.15 15.72
N ALA A 104 25.36 2.24 15.88
CA ALA A 104 25.68 2.86 17.16
C ALA A 104 24.46 3.48 17.90
N GLU A 105 23.31 3.65 17.24
CA GLU A 105 22.06 4.11 17.85
C GLU A 105 21.21 2.95 18.40
N VAL A 106 21.60 1.70 18.14
CA VAL A 106 20.89 0.53 18.65
C VAL A 106 21.14 0.40 20.15
N ILE A 107 20.07 0.34 20.92
CA ILE A 107 20.13 0.24 22.39
C ILE A 107 19.47 -1.00 22.97
N SER A 108 18.57 -1.63 22.22
CA SER A 108 17.93 -2.88 22.61
C SER A 108 17.56 -3.71 21.39
N VAL A 109 17.64 -5.04 21.52
CA VAL A 109 17.28 -5.99 20.47
C VAL A 109 16.61 -7.16 21.17
N GLU A 110 15.36 -7.44 20.81
CA GLU A 110 14.59 -8.54 21.38
C GLU A 110 13.96 -9.37 20.26
N ILE A 111 14.04 -10.69 20.38
CA ILE A 111 13.40 -11.62 19.45
C ILE A 111 12.04 -12.00 20.04
N SER A 112 10.98 -11.88 19.26
CA SER A 112 9.66 -12.35 19.68
C SER A 112 9.64 -13.88 19.88
N ASP A 113 9.06 -14.30 21.00
CA ASP A 113 8.77 -15.72 21.28
C ASP A 113 7.64 -16.27 20.40
N THR A 114 6.80 -15.39 19.86
CA THR A 114 5.65 -15.75 19.04
C THR A 114 5.82 -15.30 17.59
N VAL A 115 5.14 -16.01 16.68
CA VAL A 115 5.04 -15.60 15.28
C VAL A 115 3.91 -14.59 15.11
N ALA A 116 4.03 -13.68 14.14
CA ALA A 116 2.98 -12.72 13.87
C ALA A 116 1.71 -13.40 13.36
N ASP A 117 0.56 -12.99 13.90
CA ASP A 117 -0.78 -13.47 13.54
C ASP A 117 -1.23 -12.97 12.17
N ARG A 118 -0.70 -11.82 11.74
CA ARG A 118 -1.00 -11.17 10.48
C ARG A 118 0.19 -10.39 9.93
N THR A 119 0.20 -10.13 8.62
CA THR A 119 1.20 -9.25 7.99
C THR A 119 0.82 -7.79 8.22
N LEU A 120 1.72 -7.00 8.81
CA LEU A 120 1.54 -5.57 9.07
C LEU A 120 2.80 -4.83 8.64
N VAL A 121 2.68 -3.97 7.63
CA VAL A 121 3.80 -3.14 7.17
C VAL A 121 3.38 -1.68 7.17
N HIS A 122 3.95 -0.95 8.12
CA HIS A 122 3.73 0.47 8.40
C HIS A 122 5.08 1.15 8.64
N PRO A 123 5.79 1.58 7.58
CA PRO A 123 7.11 2.19 7.69
C PRO A 123 7.16 3.39 8.64
N GLY A 124 6.13 4.25 8.61
CA GLY A 124 6.04 5.41 9.50
C GLY A 124 5.86 5.07 10.98
N ALA A 125 5.39 3.87 11.30
CA ALA A 125 5.27 3.37 12.68
C ALA A 125 6.42 2.43 13.06
N GLY A 126 7.35 2.16 12.14
CA GLY A 126 8.41 1.18 12.35
C GLY A 126 7.92 -0.25 12.50
N VAL A 127 6.76 -0.62 11.93
CA VAL A 127 6.22 -1.99 12.04
C VAL A 127 6.33 -2.71 10.71
N TYR A 128 7.03 -3.83 10.68
CA TYR A 128 7.29 -4.65 9.50
C TYR A 128 7.11 -6.14 9.84
N ARG A 129 5.90 -6.52 10.28
CA ARG A 129 5.57 -7.92 10.63
C ARG A 129 5.07 -8.69 9.41
N VAL A 130 5.42 -9.97 9.33
CA VAL A 130 4.94 -10.89 8.30
C VAL A 130 4.28 -12.09 8.96
N VAL A 131 3.06 -12.43 8.53
CA VAL A 131 2.29 -13.53 9.10
C VAL A 131 3.09 -14.84 9.13
N GLY A 132 3.07 -15.53 10.27
CA GLY A 132 3.75 -16.80 10.45
C GLY A 132 5.27 -16.71 10.59
N SER A 133 5.85 -15.51 10.62
CA SER A 133 7.27 -15.29 10.93
C SER A 133 7.44 -14.69 12.32
N LYS A 134 8.58 -15.00 12.95
CA LYS A 134 9.04 -14.26 14.14
C LYS A 134 9.43 -12.84 13.72
N TYR A 135 9.50 -11.94 14.70
CA TYR A 135 9.92 -10.57 14.48
C TYR A 135 10.91 -10.15 15.56
N LEU A 136 11.76 -9.18 15.21
CA LEU A 136 12.72 -8.53 16.09
C LEU A 136 12.18 -7.17 16.49
N THR A 137 12.26 -6.83 17.77
CA THR A 137 12.04 -5.48 18.28
C THR A 137 13.39 -4.82 18.50
N ILE A 138 13.69 -3.78 17.73
CA ILE A 138 14.94 -3.04 17.76
C ILE A 138 14.66 -1.64 18.31
N GLY A 139 15.31 -1.27 19.40
CA GLY A 139 15.23 0.06 20.00
C GLY A 139 16.36 0.95 19.48
N PHE A 140 16.00 2.12 18.95
CA PHE A 140 16.93 3.16 18.52
C PHE A 140 16.84 4.37 19.44
N ARG A 141 18.00 4.93 19.80
CA ARG A 141 18.12 6.24 20.44
C ARG A 141 19.34 6.94 19.87
N SER A 142 19.16 8.18 19.42
CA SER A 142 20.29 8.97 18.92
C SER A 142 21.30 9.24 20.03
N ARG A 143 22.59 9.18 19.71
CA ARG A 143 23.68 9.30 20.69
C ARG A 143 23.67 10.63 21.44
N ASP A 144 23.18 11.68 20.78
CA ASP A 144 23.13 13.05 21.33
C ASP A 144 21.76 13.37 21.96
N ALA A 145 20.82 12.42 21.94
CA ALA A 145 19.50 12.62 22.53
C ALA A 145 19.55 12.49 24.06
N ASP A 146 18.85 13.40 24.72
CA ASP A 146 18.61 13.34 26.16
C ASP A 146 18.02 11.94 26.52
N PRO A 147 18.49 11.28 27.60
CA PRO A 147 17.95 9.98 28.03
C PRO A 147 16.44 9.99 28.32
N SER A 148 15.82 11.16 28.51
CA SER A 148 14.38 11.35 28.63
C SER A 148 13.61 11.22 27.30
N VAL A 149 14.30 11.24 26.15
CA VAL A 149 13.68 11.02 24.83
C VAL A 149 13.27 9.53 24.71
N PRO A 150 12.00 9.26 24.34
CA PRO A 150 11.51 7.90 24.20
C PRO A 150 12.30 7.13 23.14
N VAL A 151 12.56 5.86 23.41
CA VAL A 151 13.22 4.94 22.49
C VAL A 151 12.32 4.72 21.28
N GLN A 152 12.86 4.92 20.07
CA GLN A 152 12.15 4.57 18.86
C GLN A 152 12.25 3.05 18.67
N THR A 153 11.14 2.34 18.88
CA THR A 153 11.09 0.88 18.67
C THR A 153 10.64 0.55 17.26
N VAL A 154 11.36 -0.35 16.60
CA VAL A 154 11.05 -0.85 15.26
C VAL A 154 10.90 -2.35 15.33
N GLU A 155 9.81 -2.87 14.79
CA GLU A 155 9.51 -4.30 14.73
C GLU A 155 9.73 -4.79 13.32
N VAL A 156 10.58 -5.80 13.12
CA VAL A 156 10.94 -6.28 11.79
C VAL A 156 10.88 -7.80 11.72
N ALA A 157 10.19 -8.32 10.71
CA ALA A 157 10.09 -9.75 10.48
C ALA A 157 11.48 -10.32 10.21
N ALA A 158 11.80 -11.39 10.92
CA ALA A 158 13.11 -12.02 10.87
C ALA A 158 12.94 -13.53 10.88
N ASN A 159 13.60 -14.20 9.94
CA ASN A 159 13.64 -15.66 9.93
C ASN A 159 14.86 -16.13 10.71
N ALA A 160 14.66 -16.52 11.97
CA ALA A 160 15.76 -17.02 12.81
C ALA A 160 16.44 -18.29 12.28
N ALA A 161 15.81 -19.01 11.32
CA ALA A 161 16.42 -20.16 10.67
C ALA A 161 17.34 -19.79 9.49
N ASP A 162 17.37 -18.52 9.08
CA ASP A 162 18.27 -18.02 8.04
C ASP A 162 19.63 -17.64 8.66
N PRO A 163 20.75 -18.23 8.21
CA PRO A 163 22.08 -17.95 8.74
C PRO A 163 22.49 -16.48 8.59
N VAL A 164 21.99 -15.77 7.56
CA VAL A 164 22.29 -14.33 7.38
C VAL A 164 21.56 -13.50 8.43
N THR A 165 20.29 -13.83 8.71
CA THR A 165 19.51 -13.20 9.77
C THR A 165 20.16 -13.39 11.14
N GLU A 166 20.71 -14.58 11.43
CA GLU A 166 21.42 -14.86 12.68
C GLU A 166 22.65 -13.97 12.87
N ILE A 167 23.45 -13.78 11.81
CA ILE A 167 24.63 -12.90 11.84
C ILE A 167 24.21 -11.44 12.07
N ILE A 168 23.13 -10.99 11.42
CA ILE A 168 22.58 -9.64 11.62
C ILE A 168 22.12 -9.45 13.07
N ILE A 169 21.38 -10.41 13.63
CA ILE A 169 20.93 -10.36 15.03
C ILE A 169 22.12 -10.27 15.99
N ARG A 170 23.17 -11.07 15.76
CA ARG A 170 24.39 -11.01 16.56
C ARG A 170 25.06 -9.63 16.47
N ALA A 171 25.20 -9.07 15.26
CA ALA A 171 25.77 -7.74 15.07
C ALA A 171 24.97 -6.64 15.79
N LEU A 172 23.64 -6.74 15.79
CA LEU A 172 22.76 -5.81 16.53
C LEU A 172 22.93 -5.95 18.04
N HIS A 173 23.05 -7.17 18.56
CA HIS A 173 23.31 -7.41 19.99
C HIS A 173 24.70 -6.94 20.43
N ASP A 174 25.73 -7.16 19.62
CA ASP A 174 27.10 -6.72 19.91
C ASP A 174 27.23 -5.19 19.93
N ALA A 175 26.39 -4.50 19.13
CA ALA A 175 26.33 -3.04 19.10
C ALA A 175 25.51 -2.43 20.26
N ALA A 176 24.55 -3.19 20.81
CA ALA A 176 23.74 -2.72 21.92
C ALA A 176 24.58 -2.66 23.22
N PRO A 177 24.53 -1.56 24.00
CA PRO A 177 25.24 -1.47 25.27
C PRO A 177 24.72 -2.55 26.24
N THR A 178 25.61 -3.40 26.75
CA THR A 178 25.29 -4.59 27.57
C THR A 178 24.63 -4.27 28.93
N ASP A 179 24.43 -3.00 29.28
CA ASP A 179 24.05 -2.56 30.63
C ASP A 179 22.77 -1.71 30.71
N VAL A 180 21.90 -1.76 29.70
CA VAL A 180 20.53 -1.26 29.86
C VAL A 180 19.68 -2.39 30.43
N ARG A 181 19.74 -2.54 31.76
CA ARG A 181 18.77 -3.31 32.54
C ARG A 181 17.38 -2.82 32.17
N SER A 182 16.58 -3.66 31.51
CA SER A 182 15.18 -3.39 31.17
C SER A 182 14.48 -2.76 32.36
N PRO A 183 13.75 -1.63 32.20
CA PRO A 183 12.78 -1.23 33.21
C PRO A 183 11.88 -2.44 33.45
N THR A 184 11.89 -2.95 34.67
CA THR A 184 11.09 -4.09 35.13
C THR A 184 9.70 -4.05 34.50
N GLU A 185 9.41 -5.05 33.67
CA GLU A 185 8.07 -5.39 33.20
C GLU A 185 7.10 -5.37 34.39
N PRO A 186 6.00 -4.60 34.35
CA PRO A 186 4.79 -5.04 35.00
C PRO A 186 4.29 -6.27 34.21
N THR A 187 4.20 -7.39 34.91
CA THR A 187 3.74 -8.70 34.42
C THR A 187 2.49 -8.55 33.56
N LEU A 188 2.64 -8.68 32.24
CA LEU A 188 1.52 -8.62 31.30
C LEU A 188 0.74 -9.93 31.38
N SER A 189 -0.37 -9.88 32.11
CA SER A 189 -1.53 -10.71 31.81
C SER A 189 -1.98 -10.45 30.36
N PRO A 190 -2.50 -11.46 29.64
CA PRO A 190 -2.95 -11.31 28.24
C PRO A 190 -4.31 -10.59 28.18
N THR A 191 -4.38 -9.35 28.66
CA THR A 191 -5.58 -8.52 28.61
C THR A 191 -5.18 -7.04 28.65
N ALA A 192 -5.70 -6.29 27.69
CA ALA A 192 -5.61 -4.84 27.46
C ALA A 192 -4.33 -4.35 26.75
N ALA A 193 -4.48 -4.05 25.45
CA ALA A 193 -3.70 -3.02 24.81
C ALA A 193 -3.75 -1.75 25.70
N SER A 194 -2.60 -1.15 25.97
CA SER A 194 -2.55 0.07 26.77
C SER A 194 -3.41 1.15 26.10
N PRO A 195 -4.31 1.84 26.83
CA PRO A 195 -5.14 2.92 26.26
C PRO A 195 -4.32 3.99 25.52
N ALA A 196 -3.10 4.26 26.01
CA ALA A 196 -2.17 5.19 25.38
C ALA A 196 -1.62 4.68 24.03
N ALA A 197 -1.50 3.36 23.85
CA ALA A 197 -1.10 2.77 22.57
C ALA A 197 -2.24 2.82 21.56
N ASP A 198 -3.47 2.54 22.00
CA ASP A 198 -4.65 2.61 21.14
C ASP A 198 -4.94 4.04 20.66
N GLU A 199 -4.76 5.04 21.53
CA GLU A 199 -4.87 6.45 21.16
C GLU A 199 -3.82 6.87 20.11
N ARG A 200 -2.57 6.42 20.25
CA ARG A 200 -1.53 6.69 19.24
C ARG A 200 -1.86 6.04 17.89
N LEU A 201 -2.27 4.77 17.91
CA LEU A 201 -2.65 4.05 16.69
C LEU A 201 -3.87 4.69 16.00
N TRP A 202 -4.81 5.20 16.79
CA TRP A 202 -5.92 6.01 16.30
C TRP A 202 -5.44 7.31 15.62
N GLY A 203 -4.51 8.03 16.26
CA GLY A 203 -3.90 9.23 15.71
C GLY A 203 -3.22 8.99 14.36
N VAL A 204 -2.48 7.89 14.23
CA VAL A 204 -1.85 7.48 12.96
C VAL A 204 -2.90 7.19 11.88
N ALA A 205 -3.97 6.45 12.22
CA ALA A 205 -5.05 6.18 11.27
C ALA A 205 -5.73 7.48 10.78
N ARG A 206 -5.87 8.49 11.65
CA ARG A 206 -6.35 9.81 11.23
C ARG A 206 -5.42 10.51 10.27
N GLN A 207 -4.12 10.49 10.54
CA GLN A 207 -3.13 11.09 9.64
C GLN A 207 -3.16 10.42 8.26
N ILE A 208 -3.30 9.09 8.19
CA ILE A 208 -3.43 8.36 6.93
C ILE A 208 -4.71 8.78 6.21
N HIS A 209 -5.85 8.80 6.90
CA HIS A 209 -7.12 9.25 6.32
C HIS A 209 -7.00 10.68 5.76
N ASP A 210 -6.42 11.61 6.51
CA ASP A 210 -6.23 13.00 6.09
C ASP A 210 -5.30 13.09 4.87
N SER A 211 -4.25 12.25 4.81
CA SER A 211 -3.37 12.18 3.64
C SER A 211 -4.07 11.68 2.38
N VAL A 212 -4.97 10.69 2.50
CA VAL A 212 -5.78 10.19 1.38
C VAL A 212 -6.76 11.26 0.92
N LEU A 213 -7.43 11.94 1.85
CA LEU A 213 -8.33 13.05 1.54
C LEU A 213 -7.61 14.20 0.84
N ALA A 214 -6.41 14.57 1.30
CA ALA A 214 -5.61 15.59 0.66
C ALA A 214 -5.21 15.19 -0.77
N ALA A 215 -4.72 13.95 -0.95
CA ALA A 215 -4.33 13.44 -2.25
C ALA A 215 -5.52 13.36 -3.22
N TYR A 216 -6.66 12.82 -2.77
CA TYR A 216 -7.88 12.74 -3.56
C TYR A 216 -8.44 14.14 -3.88
N GLY A 217 -8.43 15.04 -2.90
CA GLY A 217 -8.89 16.42 -3.04
C GLY A 217 -8.15 17.19 -4.13
N CYS A 218 -6.87 16.89 -4.38
CA CYS A 218 -6.15 17.46 -5.53
C CYS A 218 -6.85 17.15 -6.87
N TYR A 219 -7.36 15.93 -7.06
CA TYR A 219 -8.06 15.56 -8.30
C TYR A 219 -9.46 16.15 -8.41
N GLU A 220 -10.14 16.39 -7.29
CA GLU A 220 -11.46 17.03 -7.29
C GLU A 220 -11.41 18.55 -7.44
N LEU A 221 -10.31 19.18 -7.04
CA LEU A 221 -10.21 20.65 -6.93
C LEU A 221 -9.32 21.28 -8.00
N ASP A 222 -8.32 20.56 -8.52
CA ASP A 222 -7.40 21.08 -9.54
C ASP A 222 -7.87 20.71 -10.96
N PRO A 223 -8.32 21.68 -11.77
CA PRO A 223 -8.72 21.43 -13.15
C PRO A 223 -7.60 20.84 -14.01
N SER A 224 -6.34 21.17 -13.74
CA SER A 224 -5.19 20.66 -14.50
C SER A 224 -4.99 19.17 -14.27
N LEU A 225 -5.15 18.69 -13.02
CA LEU A 225 -5.07 17.27 -12.71
C LEU A 225 -6.25 16.50 -13.30
N PHE A 226 -7.47 17.04 -13.22
CA PHE A 226 -8.64 16.41 -13.85
C PHE A 226 -8.45 16.24 -15.36
N LEU A 227 -8.02 17.28 -16.08
CA LEU A 227 -7.83 17.24 -17.52
C LEU A 227 -6.75 16.21 -17.94
N ARG A 228 -5.76 15.99 -17.08
CA ARG A 228 -4.67 15.04 -17.31
C ARG A 228 -5.06 13.61 -16.94
N TYR A 229 -5.86 13.43 -15.89
CA TYR A 229 -6.20 12.14 -15.31
C TYR A 229 -7.71 12.02 -15.00
N PRO A 230 -8.59 12.11 -16.01
CA PRO A 230 -10.04 12.15 -15.77
C PRO A 230 -10.59 10.84 -15.16
N GLY A 231 -9.89 9.72 -15.37
CA GLY A 231 -10.29 8.42 -14.84
C GLY A 231 -10.18 8.28 -13.31
N VAL A 232 -9.40 9.14 -12.64
CA VAL A 232 -9.23 9.06 -11.17
C VAL A 232 -10.51 9.46 -10.41
N THR A 233 -11.34 10.32 -11.01
CA THR A 233 -12.60 10.79 -10.41
C THR A 233 -13.84 10.22 -11.10
N ASP A 234 -13.67 9.32 -12.07
CA ASP A 234 -14.78 8.76 -12.84
C ASP A 234 -15.49 7.65 -12.07
N VAL A 235 -16.61 7.99 -11.44
CA VAL A 235 -17.43 7.08 -10.62
C VAL A 235 -18.02 5.91 -11.40
N THR A 236 -17.97 5.91 -12.73
CA THR A 236 -18.39 4.75 -13.54
C THR A 236 -17.38 3.61 -13.50
N ARG A 237 -16.15 3.86 -13.03
CA ARG A 237 -15.08 2.87 -12.91
C ARG A 237 -15.16 2.16 -11.56
N GLU A 238 -15.02 0.82 -11.60
CA GLU A 238 -15.05 -0.02 -10.41
C GLU A 238 -14.00 0.39 -9.34
N PRO A 239 -12.72 0.65 -9.68
CA PRO A 239 -11.73 1.06 -8.67
C PRO A 239 -12.08 2.38 -7.96
N VAL A 240 -12.73 3.31 -8.68
CA VAL A 240 -13.20 4.58 -8.09
C VAL A 240 -14.37 4.33 -7.16
N MET A 241 -15.33 3.49 -7.56
CA MET A 241 -16.45 3.10 -6.71
C MET A 241 -16.00 2.40 -5.42
N ASP A 242 -15.06 1.45 -5.52
CA ASP A 242 -14.47 0.76 -4.36
C ASP A 242 -13.81 1.76 -3.39
N PHE A 243 -13.11 2.76 -3.93
CA PHE A 243 -12.53 3.84 -3.14
C PHE A 243 -13.60 4.69 -2.45
N GLN A 244 -14.66 5.09 -3.16
CA GLN A 244 -15.75 5.89 -2.57
C GLN A 244 -16.47 5.15 -1.43
N ILE A 245 -16.70 3.84 -1.59
CA ILE A 245 -17.30 3.01 -0.53
C ILE A 245 -16.39 2.97 0.70
N ALA A 246 -15.09 2.70 0.50
CA ALA A 246 -14.12 2.66 1.59
C ALA A 246 -13.96 4.03 2.27
N LEU A 247 -14.05 5.12 1.51
CA LEU A 247 -13.99 6.48 2.03
C LEU A 247 -15.21 6.77 2.90
N ALA A 248 -16.41 6.46 2.43
CA ALA A 248 -17.65 6.63 3.20
C ALA A 248 -17.62 5.82 4.50
N GLU A 249 -17.12 4.58 4.46
CA GLU A 249 -16.97 3.73 5.65
C GLU A 249 -15.98 4.32 6.67
N ALA A 250 -14.80 4.76 6.21
CA ALA A 250 -13.82 5.40 7.08
C ALA A 250 -14.33 6.73 7.66
N GLN A 251 -15.05 7.53 6.88
CA GLN A 251 -15.67 8.79 7.33
C GLN A 251 -16.75 8.54 8.37
N ALA A 252 -17.59 7.52 8.21
CA ALA A 252 -18.65 7.19 9.17
C ALA A 252 -18.11 6.78 10.54
N LEU A 253 -16.91 6.20 10.58
CA LEU A 253 -16.24 5.77 11.82
C LEU A 253 -15.34 6.85 12.44
N ARG A 254 -15.07 7.95 11.72
CA ARG A 254 -14.14 8.99 12.16
C ARG A 254 -14.74 9.82 13.30
N THR A 255 -13.93 10.09 14.32
CA THR A 255 -14.23 11.03 15.40
C THR A 255 -13.07 12.01 15.61
N ASP A 256 -13.39 13.20 16.14
CA ASP A 256 -12.44 14.30 16.32
C ASP A 256 -11.44 14.10 17.46
N THR A 257 -11.70 13.15 18.35
CA THR A 257 -10.80 12.74 19.44
C THR A 257 -10.83 11.23 19.55
N TYR A 258 -9.91 10.64 20.31
CA TYR A 258 -9.99 9.20 20.58
C TYR A 258 -11.32 8.87 21.28
N PRO A 259 -12.09 7.87 20.82
CA PRO A 259 -13.44 7.58 21.30
C PRO A 259 -13.48 6.92 22.68
N GLY A 260 -12.35 6.48 23.25
CA GLY A 260 -12.34 5.68 24.48
C GLY A 260 -12.79 4.22 24.31
N ASP A 261 -13.23 3.83 23.10
CA ASP A 261 -13.65 2.48 22.74
C ASP A 261 -12.61 1.81 21.81
N PRO A 262 -11.83 0.83 22.29
CA PRO A 262 -10.84 0.10 21.50
C PRO A 262 -11.45 -0.66 20.29
N ALA A 263 -12.71 -1.11 20.39
CA ALA A 263 -13.36 -1.84 19.30
C ALA A 263 -13.74 -0.90 18.15
N LEU A 264 -14.25 0.29 18.45
CA LEU A 264 -14.45 1.35 17.46
C LEU A 264 -13.11 1.81 16.86
N ALA A 265 -12.09 1.98 17.70
CA ALA A 265 -10.75 2.35 17.24
C ALA A 265 -10.14 1.32 16.28
N GLY A 266 -10.30 0.02 16.59
CA GLY A 266 -9.89 -1.07 15.72
C GLY A 266 -10.64 -1.09 14.38
N ARG A 267 -11.96 -0.89 14.38
CA ARG A 267 -12.77 -0.83 13.14
C ARG A 267 -12.35 0.32 12.24
N TYR A 268 -12.17 1.53 12.80
CA TYR A 268 -11.70 2.68 12.04
C TYR A 268 -10.32 2.43 11.42
N ARG A 269 -9.38 1.85 12.17
CA ARG A 269 -8.05 1.50 11.65
C ARG A 269 -8.12 0.54 10.46
N VAL A 270 -8.98 -0.47 10.54
CA VAL A 270 -9.21 -1.42 9.43
C VAL A 270 -9.83 -0.71 8.23
N ALA A 271 -10.83 0.14 8.45
CA ALA A 271 -11.47 0.92 7.39
C ALA A 271 -10.47 1.87 6.69
N VAL A 272 -9.58 2.53 7.45
CA VAL A 272 -8.53 3.39 6.91
C VAL A 272 -7.48 2.62 6.10
N ASP A 273 -7.10 1.41 6.53
CA ASP A 273 -6.18 0.59 5.73
C ASP A 273 -6.83 0.12 4.42
N THR A 274 -8.11 -0.24 4.46
CA THR A 274 -8.90 -0.52 3.26
C THR A 274 -8.98 0.70 2.35
N LEU A 275 -9.32 1.89 2.89
CA LEU A 275 -9.33 3.17 2.18
C LEU A 275 -7.99 3.47 1.49
N ARG A 276 -6.87 3.28 2.19
CA ARG A 276 -5.54 3.52 1.63
C ARG A 276 -5.26 2.60 0.44
N ARG A 277 -5.61 1.31 0.55
CA ARG A 277 -5.38 0.33 -0.52
C ARG A 277 -6.29 0.57 -1.73
N THR A 278 -7.57 0.85 -1.51
CA THR A 278 -8.50 1.17 -2.59
C THR A 278 -8.13 2.49 -3.26
N TRP A 279 -7.65 3.49 -2.50
CA TRP A 279 -7.09 4.72 -3.06
C TRP A 279 -5.89 4.43 -3.98
N ALA A 280 -4.90 3.67 -3.51
CA ALA A 280 -3.72 3.36 -4.33
C ALA A 280 -4.09 2.65 -5.64
N ARG A 281 -5.05 1.71 -5.59
CA ARG A 281 -5.57 1.02 -6.78
C ARG A 281 -6.33 1.99 -7.70
N CYS A 282 -7.21 2.81 -7.15
CA CYS A 282 -7.98 3.83 -7.86
C CYS A 282 -7.06 4.82 -8.59
N GLU A 283 -6.05 5.35 -7.90
CA GLU A 283 -5.13 6.33 -8.46
C GLU A 283 -4.24 5.70 -9.54
N ALA A 284 -3.72 4.48 -9.31
CA ALA A 284 -2.93 3.77 -10.31
C ALA A 284 -3.75 3.45 -11.57
N ASP A 285 -4.95 2.89 -11.40
CA ASP A 285 -5.87 2.59 -12.50
C ASP A 285 -6.25 3.85 -13.28
N GLY A 286 -6.68 4.89 -12.57
CA GLY A 286 -7.10 6.16 -13.16
C GLY A 286 -5.96 6.89 -13.90
N LYS A 287 -4.70 6.72 -13.47
CA LYS A 287 -3.51 7.22 -14.19
C LYS A 287 -3.11 6.35 -15.38
N SER A 288 -3.22 5.02 -15.27
CA SER A 288 -2.84 4.10 -16.33
C SER A 288 -3.85 4.05 -17.47
N ALA A 289 -5.13 4.16 -17.15
CA ALA A 289 -6.22 4.14 -18.12
C ALA A 289 -6.47 5.51 -18.76
N ALA A 290 -5.76 6.55 -18.33
CA ALA A 290 -6.23 7.93 -18.36
C ALA A 290 -6.43 8.57 -19.74
N LEU A 291 -6.03 7.92 -20.83
CA LEU A 291 -6.23 8.44 -22.17
C LEU A 291 -6.45 7.29 -23.17
N ASP A 292 -5.79 6.15 -23.00
CA ASP A 292 -5.80 5.07 -24.00
C ASP A 292 -7.16 4.37 -24.16
N ASP A 293 -7.99 4.36 -23.11
CA ASP A 293 -9.36 3.83 -23.17
C ASP A 293 -10.34 4.82 -23.80
N LEU A 294 -9.95 6.10 -23.95
CA LEU A 294 -10.80 7.14 -24.51
C LEU A 294 -10.70 7.19 -26.05
N PRO A 295 -11.80 7.53 -26.74
CA PRO A 295 -11.76 7.78 -28.18
C PRO A 295 -10.69 8.83 -28.52
N PRO A 296 -9.93 8.68 -29.63
CA PRO A 296 -8.86 9.62 -30.00
C PRO A 296 -9.30 11.08 -30.00
N SER A 297 -10.50 11.37 -30.51
CA SER A 297 -11.06 12.73 -30.49
C SER A 297 -11.27 13.30 -29.08
N THR A 298 -11.61 12.45 -28.11
CA THR A 298 -11.79 12.86 -26.71
C THR A 298 -10.45 13.15 -26.05
N ARG A 299 -9.42 12.36 -26.37
CA ARG A 299 -8.05 12.65 -25.92
C ARG A 299 -7.53 13.97 -26.47
N ASP A 300 -7.74 14.23 -27.75
CA ASP A 300 -7.30 15.47 -28.40
C ASP A 300 -8.00 16.70 -27.81
N ASP A 301 -9.30 16.58 -27.52
CA ASP A 301 -10.08 17.63 -26.85
C ASP A 301 -9.56 17.91 -25.43
N LEU A 302 -9.30 16.87 -24.62
CA LEU A 302 -8.73 17.01 -23.27
C LEU A 302 -7.32 17.63 -23.30
N ALA A 303 -6.46 17.16 -24.22
CA ALA A 303 -5.12 17.72 -24.40
C ALA A 303 -5.16 19.19 -24.83
N THR A 304 -6.13 19.55 -25.69
CA THR A 304 -6.37 20.94 -26.10
C THR A 304 -6.84 21.79 -24.92
N ALA A 305 -7.80 21.30 -24.14
CA ALA A 305 -8.26 21.98 -22.93
C ALA A 305 -7.10 22.21 -21.93
N GLY A 306 -6.24 21.21 -21.71
CA GLY A 306 -5.06 21.35 -20.84
C GLY A 306 -4.09 22.43 -21.32
N LYS A 307 -3.82 22.53 -22.63
CA LYS A 307 -2.98 23.59 -23.20
C LYS A 307 -3.61 24.98 -23.03
N LEU A 308 -4.91 25.09 -23.29
CA LEU A 308 -5.64 26.36 -23.12
C LEU A 308 -5.63 26.81 -21.65
N LEU A 309 -5.75 25.87 -20.71
CA LEU A 309 -5.65 26.17 -19.28
C LEU A 309 -4.26 26.71 -18.91
N ALA A 310 -3.19 26.07 -19.39
CA ALA A 310 -1.82 26.55 -19.18
C ALA A 310 -1.58 27.95 -19.81
N HIS A 311 -2.18 28.22 -20.97
CA HIS A 311 -2.16 29.56 -21.57
C HIS A 311 -2.92 30.58 -20.72
N ALA A 312 -4.06 30.21 -20.13
CA ALA A 312 -4.79 31.09 -19.23
C ALA A 312 -4.01 31.43 -17.94
N GLU A 313 -3.24 30.47 -17.42
CA GLU A 313 -2.38 30.68 -16.25
C GLU A 313 -1.20 31.62 -16.54
N SER A 314 -0.68 31.59 -17.77
CA SER A 314 0.45 32.43 -18.20
C SER A 314 0.04 33.76 -18.85
N ALA A 315 -1.26 33.98 -19.13
CA ALA A 315 -1.75 35.20 -19.75
C ALA A 315 -1.68 36.42 -18.81
N SER A 316 -1.12 37.52 -19.34
CA SER A 316 -0.95 38.78 -18.61
C SER A 316 -2.21 39.67 -18.62
N TYR A 317 -3.11 39.47 -19.59
CA TYR A 317 -4.31 40.29 -19.76
C TYR A 317 -5.57 39.52 -19.36
N GLY A 318 -6.42 40.14 -18.53
CA GLY A 318 -7.65 39.53 -18.01
C GLY A 318 -8.63 39.06 -19.09
N THR A 319 -8.78 39.84 -20.17
CA THR A 319 -9.67 39.50 -21.30
C THR A 319 -9.19 38.27 -22.08
N GLU A 320 -7.88 38.14 -22.30
CA GLU A 320 -7.25 36.98 -22.94
C GLU A 320 -7.37 35.74 -22.05
N LYS A 321 -7.06 35.89 -20.75
CA LYS A 321 -7.24 34.82 -19.75
C LYS A 321 -8.68 34.31 -19.70
N ALA A 322 -9.66 35.21 -19.67
CA ALA A 322 -11.07 34.85 -19.69
C ALA A 322 -11.48 34.15 -20.99
N ALA A 323 -10.93 34.54 -22.14
CA ALA A 323 -11.19 33.87 -23.41
C ALA A 323 -10.70 32.42 -23.42
N TYR A 324 -9.48 32.17 -22.91
CA TYR A 324 -8.95 30.81 -22.77
C TYR A 324 -9.80 29.96 -21.81
N LEU A 325 -10.14 30.48 -20.63
CA LEU A 325 -10.93 29.74 -19.63
C LEU A 325 -12.34 29.39 -20.12
N ARG A 326 -13.02 30.31 -20.83
CA ARG A 326 -14.31 29.99 -21.46
C ARG A 326 -14.18 28.88 -22.49
N ARG A 327 -13.10 28.88 -23.28
CA ARG A 327 -12.87 27.80 -24.25
C ARG A 327 -12.62 26.45 -23.58
N VAL A 328 -11.91 26.42 -22.46
CA VAL A 328 -11.76 25.22 -21.63
C VAL A 328 -13.12 24.73 -21.14
N GLN A 329 -13.96 25.63 -20.60
CA GLN A 329 -15.31 25.32 -20.14
C GLN A 329 -16.17 24.71 -21.25
N ASP A 330 -16.15 25.29 -22.46
CA ASP A 330 -16.91 24.76 -23.62
C ASP A 330 -16.50 23.34 -23.99
N ILE A 331 -15.20 23.03 -23.92
CA ILE A 331 -14.69 21.68 -24.23
C ILE A 331 -15.15 20.70 -23.15
N VAL A 332 -14.90 21.02 -21.87
CA VAL A 332 -15.27 20.14 -20.74
C VAL A 332 -16.78 19.89 -20.70
N THR A 333 -17.60 20.91 -20.93
CA THR A 333 -19.07 20.78 -20.96
C THR A 333 -19.51 19.85 -22.08
N ARG A 334 -18.98 20.03 -23.29
CA ARG A 334 -19.33 19.18 -24.45
C ARG A 334 -18.91 17.72 -24.25
N LEU A 335 -17.76 17.48 -23.64
CA LEU A 335 -17.31 16.13 -23.31
C LEU A 335 -18.21 15.49 -22.24
N SER A 336 -18.66 16.29 -21.25
CA SER A 336 -19.59 15.82 -20.22
C SER A 336 -20.99 15.52 -20.77
N GLU A 337 -21.54 16.37 -21.65
CA GLU A 337 -22.84 16.15 -22.31
C GLU A 337 -22.84 14.88 -23.19
N ARG A 338 -21.69 14.53 -23.76
CA ARG A 338 -21.50 13.28 -24.50
C ARG A 338 -21.36 12.05 -23.59
N GLY A 339 -21.26 12.23 -22.28
CA GLY A 339 -21.07 11.15 -21.30
C GLY A 339 -19.71 10.45 -21.39
N VAL A 340 -18.72 11.04 -22.07
CA VAL A 340 -17.39 10.43 -22.22
C VAL A 340 -16.44 10.77 -21.08
N VAL A 341 -16.76 11.83 -20.32
CA VAL A 341 -16.04 12.22 -19.10
C VAL A 341 -17.04 12.72 -18.07
N HIS A 342 -16.73 12.52 -16.79
CA HIS A 342 -17.57 12.94 -15.67
C HIS A 342 -16.76 13.92 -14.80
N PRO A 343 -16.74 15.22 -15.15
CA PRO A 343 -15.96 16.19 -14.39
C PRO A 343 -16.55 16.40 -13.00
N PRO A 344 -15.72 16.47 -11.93
CA PRO A 344 -16.19 16.88 -10.62
C PRO A 344 -16.85 18.26 -10.68
N ARG A 345 -17.92 18.44 -9.90
CA ARG A 345 -18.63 19.72 -9.84
C ARG A 345 -17.71 20.87 -9.41
N GLN A 346 -16.76 20.61 -8.53
CA GLN A 346 -15.84 21.64 -8.05
C GLN A 346 -14.88 22.12 -9.16
N VAL A 347 -14.41 21.22 -10.03
CA VAL A 347 -13.58 21.59 -11.20
C VAL A 347 -14.33 22.55 -12.13
N THR A 348 -15.58 22.23 -12.47
CA THR A 348 -16.39 23.08 -13.38
C THR A 348 -16.65 24.45 -12.77
N VAL A 349 -17.02 24.51 -11.48
CA VAL A 349 -17.20 25.77 -10.74
C VAL A 349 -15.90 26.57 -10.65
N ALA A 350 -14.76 25.91 -10.43
CA ALA A 350 -13.46 26.57 -10.33
C ALA A 350 -13.06 27.26 -11.64
N ILE A 351 -13.25 26.57 -12.79
CA ILE A 351 -12.97 27.14 -14.12
C ILE A 351 -13.88 28.35 -14.37
N GLU A 352 -15.18 28.25 -14.08
CA GLU A 352 -16.14 29.33 -14.28
C GLU A 352 -15.82 30.55 -13.40
N ALA A 353 -15.53 30.32 -12.13
CA ALA A 353 -15.15 31.38 -11.19
C ALA A 353 -13.83 32.04 -11.57
N ALA A 354 -12.87 31.30 -12.12
CA ALA A 354 -11.63 31.85 -12.64
C ALA A 354 -11.87 32.72 -13.88
N ALA A 355 -12.76 32.30 -14.79
CA ALA A 355 -13.11 33.08 -15.98
C ALA A 355 -13.79 34.41 -15.62
N ARG A 356 -14.68 34.40 -14.61
CA ARG A 356 -15.35 35.59 -14.11
C ARG A 356 -14.37 36.58 -13.47
N ARG A 357 -13.52 36.10 -12.54
CA ARG A 357 -12.50 36.92 -11.88
C ARG A 357 -11.53 37.57 -12.88
N ALA A 358 -11.21 36.89 -13.97
CA ALA A 358 -10.32 37.42 -15.00
C ALA A 358 -10.92 38.62 -15.78
N LEU A 359 -12.24 38.81 -15.76
CA LEU A 359 -12.89 39.97 -16.40
C LEU A 359 -13.05 41.16 -15.45
N GLU A 360 -12.99 40.90 -14.15
CA GLU A 360 -13.13 41.90 -13.09
C GLU A 360 -11.78 42.54 -12.71
N ALA A 361 -10.66 41.88 -13.05
CA ALA A 361 -9.29 42.37 -12.90
C ALA A 361 -8.82 43.10 -14.16
#